data_AF-A0A5N5ZJX0-F1
#
_entry.id   AF-A0A5N5ZJX0-F1
#
_cell.length_a   1.000
_cell.length_b   1.000
_cell.length_c   1.000
_cell.angle_alpha   90.00
_cell.angle_beta   90.00
_cell.angle_gamma   90.00
#
_symmetry.space_group_name_H-M   'P 1'
#
loop_
_entity.id
_entity.type
_entity.pdbx_description
1 polymer ?
#
loop_
_entity_poly.entity_id
_entity_poly.type
_entity_poly.pdbx_seq_one_letter_code
_entity_poly.pdbx_strand_id
1 'polypeptide(L)'
;MINELAQQIHKNNKEKGFYDNEKNVGEMLALVHSEVSEALEADRNDKYCELDSEHWIVDGKTLREDLNIEDDVQFQAVFKMSCKDTFEDELADVMIRVMDLAAYKGIDLETHIKAKFRYNKSREHKHGKKY
;
A
#
# COMPACT_ATOMS: atom_id res chain seq x y z
N MET A 1 9.29 -12.39 -2.47
CA MET A 1 8.02 -11.75 -2.86
C MET A 1 8.02 -10.25 -2.58
N ILE A 2 8.15 -9.82 -1.33
CA ILE A 2 8.11 -8.40 -0.92
C ILE A 2 9.27 -7.63 -1.57
N ASN A 3 10.48 -8.19 -1.59
CA ASN A 3 11.63 -7.52 -2.21
C ASN A 3 11.46 -7.37 -3.74
N GLU A 4 10.84 -8.34 -4.41
CA GLU A 4 10.61 -8.29 -5.86
C GLU A 4 9.53 -7.26 -6.21
N LEU A 5 8.45 -7.21 -5.42
CA LEU A 5 7.41 -6.19 -5.52
C LEU A 5 7.97 -4.78 -5.24
N ALA A 6 8.81 -4.63 -4.23
CA ALA A 6 9.49 -3.37 -3.90
C ALA A 6 10.37 -2.87 -5.05
N GLN A 7 11.11 -3.76 -5.72
CA GLN A 7 11.91 -3.39 -6.91
C GLN A 7 11.02 -3.05 -8.12
N GLN A 8 9.85 -3.68 -8.28
CA GLN A 8 8.89 -3.34 -9.34
C GLN A 8 8.25 -1.96 -9.08
N ILE A 9 7.78 -1.69 -7.86
CA ILE A 9 7.27 -0.36 -7.45
C ILE A 9 8.33 0.71 -7.70
N HIS A 10 9.57 0.49 -7.25
CA HIS A 10 10.65 1.44 -7.39
C HIS A 10 11.06 1.69 -8.85
N LYS A 11 11.03 0.64 -9.69
CA LYS A 11 11.20 0.76 -11.13
C LYS A 11 10.09 1.61 -11.75
N ASN A 12 8.83 1.32 -11.44
CA ASN A 12 7.69 2.06 -11.98
C ASN A 12 7.74 3.54 -11.57
N ASN A 13 8.07 3.85 -10.31
CA ASN A 13 8.21 5.22 -9.83
C ASN A 13 9.38 5.96 -10.51
N LYS A 14 10.47 5.25 -10.83
CA LYS A 14 11.55 5.78 -11.70
C LYS A 14 11.07 6.08 -13.11
N GLU A 15 10.34 5.16 -13.75
CA GLU A 15 9.79 5.34 -15.10
C GLU A 15 8.71 6.44 -15.19
N LYS A 16 8.11 6.84 -14.05
CA LYS A 16 7.23 8.01 -13.91
C LYS A 16 7.95 9.32 -13.53
N GLY A 17 9.29 9.34 -13.50
CA GLY A 17 10.10 10.53 -13.26
C GLY A 17 10.22 10.98 -11.79
N PHE A 18 9.65 10.24 -10.82
CA PHE A 18 9.72 10.63 -9.40
C PHE A 18 11.16 10.68 -8.85
N TYR A 19 12.10 9.98 -9.51
CA TYR A 19 13.51 9.84 -9.12
C TYR A 19 14.49 10.53 -10.09
N ASP A 20 14.02 11.48 -10.92
CA ASP A 20 14.88 12.28 -11.81
C ASP A 20 15.86 13.19 -11.05
N ASN A 21 15.60 13.42 -9.76
CA ASN A 21 16.44 14.14 -8.81
C ASN A 21 16.68 13.29 -7.56
N GLU A 22 17.73 13.62 -6.78
CA GLU A 22 17.99 12.95 -5.50
C GLU A 22 16.83 13.16 -4.52
N LYS A 23 16.42 12.09 -3.81
CA LYS A 23 15.31 12.12 -2.85
C LYS A 23 15.78 12.41 -1.44
N ASN A 24 15.13 13.35 -0.76
CA ASN A 24 15.30 13.52 0.67
C ASN A 24 14.56 12.40 1.43
N VAL A 25 15.26 11.74 2.36
CA VAL A 25 14.66 10.66 3.17
C VAL A 25 13.54 11.18 4.07
N GLY A 26 13.63 12.43 4.54
CA GLY A 26 12.60 13.09 5.34
C GLY A 26 11.31 13.32 4.56
N GLU A 27 11.39 13.69 3.27
CA GLU A 27 10.24 13.83 2.39
C GLU A 27 9.56 12.47 2.17
N MET A 28 10.34 11.42 1.91
CA MET A 28 9.80 10.07 1.72
C MET A 28 9.14 9.51 2.99
N LEU A 29 9.68 9.81 4.17
CA LEU A 29 9.07 9.46 5.46
C LEU A 29 7.83 10.30 5.78
N ALA A 30 7.78 11.56 5.33
CA ALA A 30 6.59 12.40 5.44
C ALA A 30 5.45 11.88 4.55
N LEU A 31 5.76 11.39 3.34
CA LEU A 31 4.79 10.72 2.47
C LEU A 31 4.25 9.42 3.09
N VAL A 32 5.10 8.60 3.73
CA VAL A 32 4.59 7.44 4.51
C VAL A 32 3.65 7.89 5.65
N HIS A 33 3.80 9.11 6.17
CA HIS A 33 2.93 9.65 7.22
C HIS A 33 1.62 10.26 6.67
N SER A 34 1.57 10.81 5.45
CA SER A 34 0.30 11.30 4.86
C SER A 34 -0.67 10.14 4.69
N GLU A 35 -0.27 9.04 4.07
CA GLU A 35 -1.20 7.94 3.77
C GLU A 35 -1.65 7.20 5.06
N VAL A 36 -0.85 7.19 6.14
CA VAL A 36 -1.31 6.77 7.48
C VAL A 36 -2.36 7.73 8.07
N SER A 37 -2.29 9.02 7.74
CA SER A 37 -3.25 10.04 8.17
C SER A 37 -4.52 10.02 7.33
N GLU A 38 -4.41 9.73 6.03
CA GLU A 38 -5.52 9.58 5.09
C GLU A 38 -6.30 8.28 5.36
N ALA A 39 -5.61 7.18 5.72
CA ALA A 39 -6.26 5.98 6.26
C ALA A 39 -7.07 6.28 7.54
N LEU A 40 -6.52 7.08 8.47
CA LEU A 40 -7.25 7.50 9.67
C LEU A 40 -8.43 8.44 9.33
N GLU A 41 -8.37 9.19 8.24
CA GLU A 41 -9.50 9.98 7.76
C GLU A 41 -10.57 9.12 7.07
N ALA A 42 -10.20 8.06 6.35
CA ALA A 42 -11.13 7.09 5.78
C ALA A 42 -11.90 6.32 6.87
N ASP A 43 -11.19 5.76 7.86
CA ASP A 43 -11.75 5.09 9.05
C ASP A 43 -12.78 5.97 9.78
N ARG A 44 -12.41 7.24 10.05
CA ARG A 44 -13.27 8.23 10.71
C ARG A 44 -14.49 8.67 9.92
N ASN A 45 -14.52 8.44 8.61
CA ASN A 45 -15.61 8.78 7.70
C ASN A 45 -16.39 7.54 7.21
N ASP A 46 -16.14 6.36 7.79
CA ASP A 46 -16.79 5.09 7.43
C ASP A 46 -16.55 4.66 5.96
N LYS A 47 -15.37 5.02 5.41
CA LYS A 47 -14.98 4.71 4.02
C LYS A 47 -14.16 3.41 3.93
N TYR A 48 -14.81 2.31 3.52
CA TYR A 48 -14.17 1.01 3.33
C TYR A 48 -14.46 0.43 1.94
N CYS A 49 -13.52 -0.33 1.38
CA CYS A 49 -13.67 -1.03 0.10
C CYS A 49 -14.04 -2.50 0.31
N GLU A 50 -15.23 -2.89 -0.10
CA GLU A 50 -15.62 -4.30 -0.20
C GLU A 50 -15.26 -4.87 -1.59
N LEU A 51 -14.04 -5.44 -1.71
CA LEU A 51 -13.48 -5.99 -2.98
C LEU A 51 -14.38 -6.96 -3.76
N ASP A 52 -15.30 -7.63 -3.05
CA ASP A 52 -16.15 -8.73 -3.52
C ASP A 52 -17.65 -8.37 -3.49
N SER A 53 -18.01 -7.09 -3.36
CA SER A 53 -19.40 -6.67 -3.12
C SER A 53 -20.21 -6.43 -4.39
N GLU A 54 -21.41 -7.01 -4.43
CA GLU A 54 -22.37 -6.84 -5.53
C GLU A 54 -22.87 -5.38 -5.67
N HIS A 55 -22.69 -4.52 -4.66
CA HIS A 55 -23.11 -3.12 -4.72
C HIS A 55 -22.28 -2.24 -5.66
N TRP A 56 -21.03 -2.63 -5.96
CA TRP A 56 -20.13 -1.87 -6.83
C TRP A 56 -19.96 -2.50 -8.22
N ILE A 57 -20.94 -3.32 -8.63
CA ILE A 57 -20.97 -3.96 -9.94
C ILE A 57 -21.07 -2.92 -11.06
N VAL A 58 -20.04 -2.90 -11.92
CA VAL A 58 -20.09 -2.35 -13.28
C VAL A 58 -20.03 -3.54 -14.24
N ASP A 59 -20.93 -3.58 -15.24
CA ASP A 59 -21.04 -4.66 -16.25
C ASP A 59 -21.05 -6.12 -15.73
N GLY A 60 -21.46 -6.33 -14.48
CA GLY A 60 -21.70 -7.66 -13.88
C GLY A 60 -20.55 -8.25 -13.06
N LYS A 61 -19.53 -7.47 -12.68
CA LYS A 61 -18.31 -7.96 -12.00
C LYS A 61 -17.93 -7.18 -10.75
N THR A 62 -17.14 -7.82 -9.89
CA THR A 62 -16.51 -7.23 -8.69
C THR A 62 -15.13 -6.63 -9.00
N LEU A 63 -14.63 -5.74 -8.13
CA LEU A 63 -13.29 -5.15 -8.30
C LEU A 63 -12.18 -6.22 -8.34
N ARG A 64 -12.33 -7.33 -7.60
CA ARG A 64 -11.38 -8.47 -7.66
C ARG A 64 -11.32 -9.13 -9.04
N GLU A 65 -12.46 -9.27 -9.71
CA GLU A 65 -12.53 -9.84 -11.06
C GLU A 65 -11.96 -8.85 -12.09
N ASP A 66 -12.25 -7.56 -11.90
CA ASP A 66 -11.83 -6.46 -12.77
C ASP A 66 -10.33 -6.10 -12.68
N LEU A 67 -9.58 -6.69 -11.75
CA LEU A 67 -8.10 -6.73 -11.78
C LEU A 67 -7.53 -7.36 -13.07
N ASN A 68 -8.38 -7.97 -13.90
CA ASN A 68 -8.03 -8.60 -15.19
C ASN A 68 -8.69 -7.90 -16.40
N ILE A 69 -9.23 -6.68 -16.23
CA ILE A 69 -9.68 -5.85 -17.37
C ILE A 69 -8.46 -5.39 -18.18
N GLU A 70 -8.50 -5.56 -19.51
CA GLU A 70 -7.46 -5.08 -20.43
C GLU A 70 -7.60 -3.58 -20.78
N ASP A 71 -8.73 -2.94 -20.45
CA ASP A 71 -8.96 -1.50 -20.61
C ASP A 71 -8.64 -0.71 -19.32
N ASP A 72 -7.46 -0.09 -19.28
CA ASP A 72 -7.02 0.84 -18.24
C ASP A 72 -8.05 1.95 -17.92
N VAL A 73 -8.90 2.36 -18.89
CA VAL A 73 -9.91 3.41 -18.69
C VAL A 73 -11.09 2.89 -17.86
N GLN A 74 -11.62 1.72 -18.21
CA GLN A 74 -12.67 1.07 -17.43
C GLN A 74 -12.18 0.70 -16.03
N PHE A 75 -10.99 0.09 -15.91
CA PHE A 75 -10.39 -0.25 -14.60
C PHE A 75 -10.25 1.00 -13.70
N GLN A 76 -9.71 2.10 -14.23
CA GLN A 76 -9.60 3.36 -13.48
C GLN A 76 -10.94 3.93 -13.03
N ALA A 77 -12.02 3.75 -13.79
CA ALA A 77 -13.35 4.22 -13.41
C ALA A 77 -13.91 3.37 -12.24
N VAL A 78 -13.84 2.04 -12.35
CA VAL A 78 -14.30 1.11 -11.30
C VAL A 78 -13.53 1.34 -10.00
N PHE A 79 -12.19 1.42 -10.07
CA PHE A 79 -11.35 1.66 -8.89
C PHE A 79 -11.66 3.00 -8.19
N LYS A 80 -11.86 4.08 -8.95
CA LYS A 80 -12.20 5.41 -8.39
C LYS A 80 -13.60 5.49 -7.78
N MET A 81 -14.51 4.60 -8.17
CA MET A 81 -15.86 4.54 -7.60
C MET A 81 -15.97 3.61 -6.38
N SER A 82 -15.18 2.54 -6.33
CA SER A 82 -15.32 1.46 -5.33
C SER A 82 -14.21 1.38 -4.29
N CYS A 83 -13.03 1.97 -4.54
CA CYS A 83 -11.82 1.75 -3.74
C CYS A 83 -11.05 3.04 -3.38
N LYS A 84 -10.93 4.02 -4.28
CA LYS A 84 -10.10 5.20 -4.01
C LYS A 84 -10.61 6.00 -2.79
N ASP A 85 -9.67 6.41 -1.93
CA ASP A 85 -9.88 7.14 -0.67
C ASP A 85 -10.56 6.30 0.43
N THR A 86 -10.47 4.96 0.35
CA THR A 86 -10.94 4.03 1.41
C THR A 86 -9.79 3.58 2.31
N PHE A 87 -10.11 3.03 3.47
CA PHE A 87 -9.14 2.53 4.43
C PHE A 87 -8.17 1.48 3.83
N GLU A 88 -8.69 0.58 2.98
CA GLU A 88 -7.92 -0.46 2.30
C GLU A 88 -6.92 0.11 1.28
N ASP A 89 -7.34 1.14 0.53
CA ASP A 89 -6.53 1.86 -0.48
C ASP A 89 -5.37 2.60 0.18
N GLU A 90 -5.64 3.39 1.22
CA GLU A 90 -4.60 4.13 1.93
C GLU A 90 -3.64 3.20 2.69
N LEU A 91 -4.10 2.07 3.25
CA LEU A 91 -3.22 1.04 3.79
C LEU A 91 -2.34 0.37 2.72
N ALA A 92 -2.84 0.22 1.49
CA ALA A 92 -2.03 -0.25 0.37
C ALA A 92 -0.96 0.79 0.00
N ASP A 93 -1.30 2.08 -0.05
CA ASP A 93 -0.34 3.12 -0.42
C ASP A 93 0.74 3.34 0.68
N VAL A 94 0.41 3.22 1.98
CA VAL A 94 1.42 3.09 3.06
C VAL A 94 2.43 1.98 2.75
N MET A 95 1.96 0.80 2.35
CA MET A 95 2.83 -0.33 2.02
C MET A 95 3.67 -0.06 0.75
N ILE A 96 3.09 0.58 -0.26
CA ILE A 96 3.78 0.96 -1.51
C ILE A 96 4.90 1.97 -1.22
N ARG A 97 4.64 3.04 -0.44
CA ARG A 97 5.65 4.04 -0.06
C ARG A 97 6.78 3.43 0.76
N VAL A 98 6.47 2.53 1.71
CA VAL A 98 7.49 1.81 2.51
C VAL A 98 8.33 0.87 1.66
N MET A 99 7.73 0.16 0.71
CA MET A 99 8.46 -0.72 -0.22
C MET A 99 9.37 0.07 -1.17
N ASP A 100 8.88 1.17 -1.75
CA ASP A 100 9.67 2.07 -2.61
C ASP A 100 10.89 2.64 -1.87
N LEU A 101 10.69 3.15 -0.65
CA LEU A 101 11.77 3.63 0.22
C LEU A 101 12.80 2.54 0.53
N ALA A 102 12.36 1.31 0.80
CA ALA A 102 13.26 0.19 1.06
C ALA A 102 14.08 -0.17 -0.20
N ALA A 103 13.46 -0.24 -1.37
CA ALA A 103 14.13 -0.51 -2.63
C ALA A 103 15.12 0.61 -3.03
N TYR A 104 14.72 1.88 -2.89
CA TYR A 104 15.59 3.05 -3.07
C TYR A 104 16.83 3.02 -2.15
N LYS A 105 16.68 2.52 -0.92
CA LYS A 105 17.79 2.36 0.04
C LYS A 105 18.55 1.02 -0.07
N GLY A 106 18.18 0.12 -0.98
CA GLY A 106 18.80 -1.20 -1.11
C GLY A 106 18.60 -2.12 0.11
N ILE A 107 17.50 -1.96 0.84
CA ILE A 107 17.19 -2.69 2.07
C ILE A 107 16.48 -4.01 1.72
N ASP A 108 16.98 -5.13 2.27
CA ASP A 108 16.27 -6.41 2.27
C ASP A 108 15.11 -6.39 3.29
N LEU A 109 14.01 -5.76 2.88
CA LEU A 109 12.83 -5.57 3.71
C LEU A 109 12.21 -6.92 4.12
N GLU A 110 12.17 -7.90 3.21
CA GLU A 110 11.60 -9.21 3.49
C GLU A 110 12.37 -9.98 4.58
N THR A 111 13.71 -9.95 4.56
CA THR A 111 14.54 -10.54 5.62
C THR A 111 14.43 -9.76 6.92
N HIS A 112 14.40 -8.42 6.89
CA HIS A 112 14.18 -7.60 8.09
C HIS A 112 12.81 -7.88 8.74
N ILE A 113 11.75 -8.04 7.95
CA ILE A 113 10.42 -8.44 8.43
C ILE A 113 10.49 -9.84 9.05
N LYS A 114 11.05 -10.84 8.36
CA LYS A 114 11.18 -12.22 8.88
C LYS A 114 11.97 -12.28 10.20
N ALA A 115 13.08 -11.55 10.29
CA ALA A 115 13.88 -11.45 11.51
C ALA A 115 13.10 -10.77 12.66
N LYS A 116 12.41 -9.66 12.38
CA LYS A 116 11.62 -8.93 13.38
C LYS A 116 10.42 -9.74 13.86
N PHE A 117 9.75 -10.46 12.97
CA PHE A 117 8.62 -11.35 13.29
C PHE A 117 9.08 -12.50 14.21
N ARG A 118 10.20 -13.16 13.90
CA ARG A 118 10.80 -14.18 14.76
C ARG A 118 11.15 -13.63 16.15
N TYR A 119 11.76 -12.45 16.22
CA TYR A 119 12.09 -11.78 17.48
C TYR A 119 10.84 -11.38 18.30
N ASN A 120 9.79 -10.89 17.64
CA ASN A 120 8.54 -10.54 18.33
C ASN A 120 7.85 -11.79 18.89
N LYS A 121 7.89 -12.94 18.18
CA LYS A 121 7.35 -14.22 18.65
C LYS A 121 8.10 -14.81 19.84
N SER A 122 9.39 -14.52 20.03
CA SER A 122 10.21 -15.03 21.14
C SER A 122 10.16 -14.18 22.41
N ARG A 123 9.15 -13.32 22.57
CA ARG A 123 9.03 -12.39 23.70
C ARG A 123 7.75 -12.62 24.47
N GLU A 124 7.76 -12.14 25.71
CA GLU A 124 6.60 -12.18 26.60
C GLU A 124 5.39 -11.44 26.00
N HIS A 125 4.19 -11.85 26.44
CA HIS A 125 2.92 -11.32 25.98
C HIS A 125 2.81 -9.80 26.18
N LYS A 126 2.40 -9.07 25.13
CA LYS A 126 2.48 -7.60 24.99
C LYS A 126 3.86 -6.97 25.28
N HIS A 127 4.89 -7.76 25.51
CA HIS A 127 6.25 -7.31 25.85
C HIS A 127 6.28 -6.39 27.08
N GLY A 128 5.39 -6.64 28.06
CA GLY A 128 5.21 -5.81 29.25
C GLY A 128 4.40 -4.51 29.03
N LYS A 129 3.93 -4.23 27.81
CA LYS A 129 3.08 -3.05 27.54
C LYS A 129 1.62 -3.27 27.95
N LYS A 130 0.91 -2.17 28.20
CA LYS A 130 -0.55 -2.15 28.40
C LYS A 130 -1.31 -2.30 27.07
N TYR A 131 -0.80 -1.65 26.02
CA TYR A 131 -1.21 -1.75 24.62
C TYR A 131 0.00 -2.15 23.78
#